data_AF-A0AAD7JUD7-F1
#
_entry.id   AF-A0AAD7JUD7-F1
#
_cell.length_a   1.000
_cell.length_b   1.000
_cell.length_c   1.000
_cell.angle_alpha   90.00
_cell.angle_beta   90.00
_cell.angle_gamma   90.00
#
_symmetry.space_group_name_H-M   'P 1'
#
loop_
_entity.id
_entity.type
_entity.pdbx_description
1 polymer ?
#
loop_
_entity_poly.entity_id
_entity_poly.type
_entity_poly.pdbx_seq_one_letter_code
_entity_poly.pdbx_strand_id
1 'polypeptide(L)'
;MSPVLNVTATTTELWNPPAITEVWNTKADARNPAPPPYYNSRLEPRNYLNGPLSTNPATRLRQMLARPGIIVAPGICDGISARCAIEAGFDCLYQSGAATTASRLGQPDLAIATLNDFVGAAEMVCGLDPTMPIIADADTGFGGPTMIARTVTKYARAGVAGLHIEDQVQTKRCGHLLGKQVVSREEFVTRIRAAVLARDSITGGSDFVIIGRTDSAQVLGMDEAIARLKLAADAGADVCFIEGVKTQQLLELTVKTLAPKPVLVNVISGGLTPSFTSKDAEAMGAKIIIFSLASCVPMVHAVRAAMKSLKETGTDFSSAQGMGPREFFEVMGLCEAVYLDSKAGGSAFVSI
;
A
#
# COMPACT_ATOMS: atom_id res chain seq x y z
N MET A 1 -57.90 -33.78 -24.73
CA MET A 1 -56.92 -34.36 -23.78
C MET A 1 -55.62 -33.60 -23.96
N SER A 2 -55.38 -32.59 -23.11
CA SER A 2 -54.11 -31.84 -23.05
C SER A 2 -53.44 -32.20 -21.73
N PRO A 3 -52.13 -32.52 -21.68
CA PRO A 3 -51.48 -32.86 -20.43
C PRO A 3 -51.13 -31.59 -19.65
N VAL A 4 -51.46 -31.62 -18.36
CA VAL A 4 -51.07 -30.65 -17.34
C VAL A 4 -49.58 -30.82 -17.04
N LEU A 5 -48.78 -29.78 -17.25
CA LEU A 5 -47.39 -29.72 -16.81
C LEU A 5 -47.36 -29.51 -15.29
N ASN A 6 -47.08 -30.57 -14.55
CA ASN A 6 -46.73 -30.49 -13.13
C ASN A 6 -45.30 -29.92 -13.01
N VAL A 7 -45.20 -28.67 -12.57
CA VAL A 7 -43.93 -28.09 -12.11
C VAL A 7 -43.78 -28.43 -10.63
N THR A 8 -43.14 -29.56 -10.33
CA THR A 8 -42.55 -29.79 -9.01
C THR A 8 -41.16 -29.15 -9.01
N ALA A 9 -41.09 -27.90 -8.56
CA ALA A 9 -39.84 -27.24 -8.23
C ALA A 9 -39.30 -27.86 -6.93
N THR A 10 -38.34 -28.79 -7.03
CA THR A 10 -37.52 -29.21 -5.90
C THR A 10 -36.47 -28.14 -5.63
N THR A 11 -36.81 -27.22 -4.73
CA THR A 11 -35.87 -26.38 -3.98
C THR A 11 -34.98 -27.27 -3.12
N THR A 12 -33.70 -27.45 -3.48
CA THR A 12 -32.55 -27.73 -2.57
C THR A 12 -31.26 -28.06 -3.35
N GLU A 13 -30.76 -27.12 -4.15
CA GLU A 13 -29.32 -26.99 -4.37
C GLU A 13 -28.87 -25.67 -3.72
N LEU A 14 -29.07 -25.60 -2.41
CA LEU A 14 -28.45 -24.56 -1.61
C LEU A 14 -26.96 -24.89 -1.55
N TRP A 15 -26.15 -23.97 -2.08
CA TRP A 15 -24.71 -23.80 -1.82
C TRP A 15 -24.22 -24.64 -0.62
N ASN A 16 -23.47 -25.70 -0.91
CA ASN A 16 -22.84 -26.54 0.10
C ASN A 16 -21.37 -26.08 0.22
N PRO A 17 -21.04 -25.15 1.13
CA PRO A 17 -19.65 -24.73 1.31
C PRO A 17 -18.83 -25.94 1.78
N PRO A 18 -17.57 -26.09 1.34
CA PRO A 18 -16.68 -27.11 1.88
C PRO A 18 -16.63 -26.97 3.41
N ALA A 19 -16.57 -28.12 4.10
CA ALA A 19 -16.52 -28.16 5.56
C ALA A 19 -15.39 -27.24 6.06
N ILE A 20 -15.73 -26.32 6.98
CA ILE A 20 -14.83 -25.30 7.57
C ILE A 20 -13.64 -25.93 8.33
N THR A 21 -13.55 -27.25 8.37
CA THR A 21 -12.61 -28.03 9.21
C THR A 21 -11.17 -28.06 8.71
N GLU A 22 -10.85 -27.65 7.47
CA GLU A 22 -9.45 -27.59 6.98
C GLU A 22 -8.79 -26.21 7.13
N VAL A 23 -9.50 -25.20 7.63
CA VAL A 23 -8.97 -23.83 7.73
C VAL A 23 -8.40 -23.59 9.13
N TRP A 24 -7.12 -23.91 9.30
CA TRP A 24 -6.20 -23.33 10.29
C TRP A 24 -6.78 -23.15 11.71
N ASN A 25 -7.04 -24.24 12.43
CA ASN A 25 -7.41 -24.21 13.84
C ASN A 25 -6.27 -23.61 14.69
N THR A 26 -6.50 -22.46 15.34
CA THR A 26 -5.49 -21.67 16.05
C THR A 26 -5.33 -22.01 17.53
N LYS A 27 -6.05 -23.00 18.06
CA LYS A 27 -5.80 -23.45 19.43
C LYS A 27 -4.68 -24.48 19.43
N ALA A 28 -3.55 -24.13 20.06
CA ALA A 28 -2.50 -25.06 20.40
C ALA A 28 -3.04 -26.10 21.40
N ASP A 29 -3.61 -27.18 20.88
CA ASP A 29 -3.79 -28.45 21.57
C ASP A 29 -2.51 -29.27 21.30
N ALA A 30 -1.99 -30.00 22.28
CA ALA A 30 -0.85 -30.91 22.09
C ALA A 30 -1.11 -31.97 20.99
N ARG A 31 -2.36 -32.10 20.53
CA ARG A 31 -2.81 -32.96 19.42
C ARG A 31 -2.88 -32.27 18.05
N ASN A 32 -2.68 -30.96 17.94
CA ASN A 32 -2.75 -30.23 16.68
C ASN A 32 -1.57 -29.24 16.55
N PRO A 33 -0.48 -29.61 15.85
CA PRO A 33 0.69 -28.75 15.71
C PRO A 33 0.32 -27.41 15.10
N ALA A 34 1.10 -26.36 15.41
CA ALA A 34 0.99 -25.08 14.72
C ALA A 34 1.00 -25.35 13.21
N PRO A 35 0.02 -24.81 12.47
CA PRO A 35 -0.15 -25.20 11.10
C PRO A 35 1.08 -24.74 10.27
N PRO A 36 1.46 -25.49 9.22
CA PRO A 36 2.74 -25.31 8.55
C PRO A 36 2.87 -23.89 7.97
N PRO A 37 4.09 -23.34 7.82
CA PRO A 37 4.28 -22.04 7.19
C PRO A 37 3.52 -21.96 5.86
N TYR A 38 2.80 -20.86 5.64
CA TYR A 38 2.13 -20.64 4.36
C TYR A 38 3.19 -20.58 3.26
N TYR A 39 3.06 -21.43 2.24
CA TYR A 39 3.94 -21.46 1.10
C TYR A 39 3.15 -21.35 -0.20
N ASN A 40 3.64 -20.51 -1.09
CA ASN A 40 3.10 -20.26 -2.43
C ASN A 40 4.26 -19.89 -3.36
N SER A 41 4.18 -20.26 -4.64
CA SER A 41 5.17 -19.93 -5.68
C SER A 41 5.49 -18.43 -5.76
N ARG A 42 4.57 -17.53 -5.36
CA ARG A 42 4.81 -16.08 -5.30
C ARG A 42 5.87 -15.65 -4.30
N LEU A 43 6.18 -16.51 -3.32
CA LEU A 43 7.22 -16.29 -2.32
C LEU A 43 8.61 -16.70 -2.83
N GLU A 44 8.71 -17.34 -4.00
CA GLU A 44 9.99 -17.76 -4.56
C GLU A 44 10.55 -16.70 -5.52
N PRO A 45 11.64 -16.00 -5.15
CA PRO A 45 12.19 -14.92 -5.99
C PRO A 45 12.58 -15.37 -7.40
N ARG A 46 13.02 -16.64 -7.55
CA ARG A 46 13.42 -17.22 -8.85
C ARG A 46 12.36 -17.09 -9.94
N ASN A 47 11.08 -17.03 -9.56
CA ASN A 47 9.97 -16.91 -10.50
C ASN A 47 9.87 -15.51 -11.15
N TYR A 48 10.61 -14.51 -10.63
CA TYR A 48 10.50 -13.11 -11.06
C TYR A 48 11.85 -12.48 -11.46
N LEU A 49 12.94 -13.26 -11.56
CA LEU A 49 14.29 -12.74 -11.85
C LEU A 49 14.49 -12.32 -13.32
N ASN A 50 13.82 -12.98 -14.26
CA ASN A 50 14.12 -12.86 -15.70
C ASN A 50 13.04 -12.07 -16.47
N GLY A 51 13.40 -11.60 -17.67
CA GLY A 51 12.49 -10.95 -18.62
C GLY A 51 12.24 -9.46 -18.35
N PRO A 52 11.50 -8.78 -19.26
CA PRO A 52 11.10 -7.38 -19.06
C PRO A 52 10.20 -7.23 -17.84
N LEU A 53 10.18 -6.02 -17.28
CA LEU A 53 9.22 -5.69 -16.22
C LEU A 53 7.79 -5.78 -16.78
N SER A 54 6.89 -6.39 -16.02
CA SER A 54 5.49 -6.58 -16.40
C SER A 54 4.77 -5.23 -16.51
N THR A 55 3.75 -5.18 -17.36
CA THR A 55 2.79 -4.08 -17.39
C THR A 55 1.74 -4.22 -16.29
N ASN A 56 1.60 -5.40 -15.67
CA ASN A 56 0.79 -5.56 -14.47
C ASN A 56 1.58 -5.03 -13.25
N PRO A 57 1.06 -4.04 -12.51
CA PRO A 57 1.81 -3.35 -11.46
C PRO A 57 2.15 -4.28 -10.27
N ALA A 58 1.29 -5.24 -9.93
CA ALA A 58 1.56 -6.21 -8.87
C ALA A 58 2.69 -7.20 -9.27
N THR A 59 2.63 -7.75 -10.48
CA THR A 59 3.71 -8.59 -11.02
C THR A 59 5.02 -7.80 -11.16
N ARG A 60 4.95 -6.54 -11.59
CA ARG A 60 6.10 -5.64 -11.67
C ARG A 60 6.74 -5.44 -10.29
N LEU A 61 5.94 -5.19 -9.27
CA LEU A 61 6.42 -5.08 -7.89
C LEU A 61 7.09 -6.38 -7.40
N ARG A 62 6.53 -7.56 -7.71
CA ARG A 62 7.18 -8.86 -7.42
C ARG A 62 8.55 -8.99 -8.09
N GLN A 63 8.67 -8.59 -9.35
CA GLN A 63 9.94 -8.57 -10.08
C GLN A 63 10.94 -7.61 -9.42
N MET A 64 10.50 -6.42 -9.04
CA MET A 64 11.36 -5.46 -8.33
C MET A 64 11.81 -6.01 -6.96
N LEU A 65 10.93 -6.70 -6.23
CA LEU A 65 11.23 -7.36 -4.96
C LEU A 65 12.24 -8.52 -5.10
N ALA A 66 12.21 -9.25 -6.21
CA ALA A 66 13.09 -10.38 -6.45
C ALA A 66 14.48 -9.98 -6.96
N ARG A 67 14.56 -8.89 -7.74
CA ARG A 67 15.80 -8.44 -8.41
C ARG A 67 16.71 -7.65 -7.46
N PRO A 68 17.98 -7.40 -7.79
CA PRO A 68 18.84 -6.48 -7.04
C PRO A 68 18.30 -5.04 -7.03
N GLY A 69 18.73 -4.23 -6.07
CA GLY A 69 18.37 -2.81 -5.97
C GLY A 69 17.28 -2.51 -4.93
N ILE A 70 17.37 -1.38 -4.22
CA ILE A 70 16.29 -0.92 -3.34
C ILE A 70 15.14 -0.32 -4.15
N ILE A 71 13.90 -0.54 -3.70
CA ILE A 71 12.71 0.13 -4.21
C ILE A 71 12.51 1.43 -3.42
N VAL A 72 12.58 2.56 -4.10
CA VAL A 72 12.32 3.88 -3.52
C VAL A 72 10.91 4.32 -3.91
N ALA A 73 10.02 4.48 -2.92
CA ALA A 73 8.64 4.86 -3.16
C ALA A 73 8.28 6.14 -2.37
N PRO A 74 8.26 7.32 -3.01
CA PRO A 74 7.90 8.56 -2.34
C PRO A 74 6.42 8.57 -1.98
N GLY A 75 6.10 9.14 -0.81
CA GLY A 75 4.74 9.34 -0.35
C GLY A 75 4.03 10.43 -1.16
N ILE A 76 2.91 10.05 -1.78
CA ILE A 76 2.01 10.95 -2.51
C ILE A 76 0.70 11.15 -1.73
N CYS A 77 -0.03 12.21 -2.04
CA CYS A 77 -1.29 12.55 -1.37
C CYS A 77 -2.49 12.79 -2.31
N ASP A 78 -2.23 13.08 -3.59
CA ASP A 78 -3.23 13.42 -4.60
C ASP A 78 -2.66 13.27 -6.02
N GLY A 79 -3.43 13.70 -7.04
CA GLY A 79 -3.01 13.62 -8.44
C GLY A 79 -1.85 14.55 -8.79
N ILE A 80 -1.76 15.74 -8.18
CA ILE A 80 -0.67 16.70 -8.43
C ILE A 80 0.64 16.11 -7.95
N SER A 81 0.68 15.65 -6.69
CA SER A 81 1.88 15.03 -6.11
C SER A 81 2.29 13.75 -6.84
N ALA A 82 1.33 12.95 -7.32
CA ALA A 82 1.61 11.77 -8.14
C ALA A 82 2.24 12.14 -9.49
N ARG A 83 1.69 13.13 -10.21
CA ARG A 83 2.27 13.63 -11.48
C ARG A 83 3.69 14.13 -11.30
N CYS A 84 3.95 14.92 -10.26
CA CYS A 84 5.31 15.38 -9.97
C CYS A 84 6.27 14.22 -9.65
N ALA A 85 5.81 13.17 -8.97
CA ALA A 85 6.65 11.99 -8.70
C ALA A 85 6.93 11.17 -9.98
N ILE A 86 5.95 11.04 -10.87
CA ILE A 86 6.13 10.39 -12.17
C ILE A 86 7.11 11.18 -13.04
N GLU A 87 6.95 12.51 -13.12
CA GLU A 87 7.84 13.41 -13.84
C GLU A 87 9.28 13.33 -13.34
N ALA A 88 9.47 13.18 -12.02
CA ALA A 88 10.79 13.00 -11.42
C ALA A 88 11.43 11.63 -11.72
N GLY A 89 10.70 10.69 -12.35
CA GLY A 89 11.21 9.40 -12.80
C GLY A 89 11.22 8.31 -11.73
N PHE A 90 10.37 8.37 -10.71
CA PHE A 90 10.23 7.27 -9.74
C PHE A 90 9.56 6.05 -10.36
N ASP A 91 10.10 4.85 -10.11
CA ASP A 91 9.58 3.57 -10.62
C ASP A 91 8.52 2.90 -9.73
N CYS A 92 8.23 3.49 -8.57
CA CYS A 92 7.23 3.01 -7.62
C CYS A 92 6.77 4.19 -6.76
N LEU A 93 5.50 4.22 -6.36
CA LEU A 93 4.93 5.27 -5.51
C LEU A 93 4.35 4.67 -4.24
N TYR A 94 4.23 5.49 -3.19
CA TYR A 94 3.59 5.11 -1.94
C TYR A 94 2.37 5.99 -1.66
N GLN A 95 1.19 5.37 -1.54
CA GLN A 95 0.02 6.06 -1.01
C GLN A 95 0.08 6.07 0.52
N SER A 96 0.40 7.22 1.10
CA SER A 96 0.41 7.41 2.56
C SER A 96 -1.01 7.56 3.11
N GLY A 97 -1.36 6.82 4.17
CA GLY A 97 -2.65 6.97 4.84
C GLY A 97 -2.81 8.33 5.51
N ALA A 98 -1.74 8.84 6.15
CA ALA A 98 -1.72 10.18 6.73
C ALA A 98 -1.90 11.27 5.67
N ALA A 99 -1.16 11.18 4.56
CA ALA A 99 -1.25 12.17 3.49
C ALA A 99 -2.59 12.10 2.74
N THR A 100 -3.14 10.90 2.55
CA THR A 100 -4.50 10.70 2.01
C THR A 100 -5.55 11.34 2.91
N THR A 101 -5.49 11.09 4.23
CA THR A 101 -6.44 11.67 5.20
C THR A 101 -6.36 13.19 5.20
N ALA A 102 -5.15 13.75 5.21
CA ALA A 102 -4.93 15.18 5.18
C ALA A 102 -5.46 15.81 3.89
N SER A 103 -5.11 15.25 2.73
CA SER A 103 -5.48 15.82 1.43
C SER A 103 -6.96 15.66 1.09
N ARG A 104 -7.58 14.54 1.48
CA ARG A 104 -8.99 14.26 1.16
C ARG A 104 -9.95 14.89 2.15
N LEU A 105 -9.60 14.89 3.43
CA LEU A 105 -10.53 15.25 4.51
C LEU A 105 -10.11 16.51 5.27
N GLY A 106 -8.88 17.01 5.09
CA GLY A 106 -8.35 18.10 5.90
C GLY A 106 -8.18 17.70 7.37
N GLN A 107 -7.99 16.41 7.65
CA GLN A 107 -7.98 15.84 8.99
C GLN A 107 -6.64 15.17 9.32
N PRO A 108 -6.28 15.04 10.62
CA PRO A 108 -5.09 14.33 11.05
C PRO A 108 -5.25 12.81 10.91
N ASP A 109 -4.12 12.10 10.93
CA ASP A 109 -4.07 10.65 10.86
C ASP A 109 -4.47 9.95 12.18
N LEU A 110 -5.78 9.86 12.40
CA LEU A 110 -6.40 9.30 13.61
C LEU A 110 -7.52 8.31 13.26
N ALA A 111 -7.32 7.48 12.23
CA ALA A 111 -8.30 6.50 11.73
C ALA A 111 -9.65 7.13 11.32
N ILE A 112 -9.62 8.37 10.80
CA ILE A 112 -10.80 9.11 10.35
C ILE A 112 -11.21 8.67 8.94
N ALA A 113 -10.22 8.53 8.05
CA ALA A 113 -10.47 8.10 6.69
C ALA A 113 -10.92 6.63 6.64
N THR A 114 -11.88 6.37 5.76
CA THR A 114 -12.50 5.06 5.57
C THR A 114 -11.87 4.31 4.40
N LEU A 115 -12.19 3.02 4.28
CA LEU A 115 -11.81 2.23 3.11
C LEU A 115 -12.20 2.91 1.78
N ASN A 116 -13.34 3.61 1.74
CA ASN A 116 -13.81 4.28 0.54
C ASN A 116 -12.93 5.47 0.16
N ASP A 117 -12.47 6.25 1.15
CA ASP A 117 -11.56 7.38 0.93
C ASP A 117 -10.21 6.90 0.37
N PHE A 118 -9.70 5.83 0.97
CA PHE A 118 -8.43 5.21 0.59
C PHE A 118 -8.48 4.57 -0.80
N VAL A 119 -9.52 3.79 -1.12
CA VAL A 119 -9.68 3.17 -2.44
C VAL A 119 -9.93 4.22 -3.52
N GLY A 120 -10.75 5.23 -3.25
CA GLY A 120 -11.00 6.30 -4.23
C GLY A 120 -9.76 7.16 -4.51
N ALA A 121 -8.89 7.37 -3.53
CA ALA A 121 -7.58 7.98 -3.75
C ALA A 121 -6.67 7.06 -4.60
N ALA A 122 -6.59 5.77 -4.26
CA ALA A 122 -5.77 4.80 -4.97
C ALA A 122 -6.16 4.66 -6.44
N GLU A 123 -7.45 4.47 -6.71
CA GLU A 123 -8.00 4.26 -8.05
C GLU A 123 -7.68 5.43 -8.98
N MET A 124 -7.81 6.66 -8.47
CA MET A 124 -7.44 7.87 -9.22
C MET A 124 -5.95 7.88 -9.57
N VAL A 125 -5.06 7.61 -8.61
CA VAL A 125 -3.61 7.63 -8.85
C VAL A 125 -3.18 6.50 -9.78
N CYS A 126 -3.68 5.28 -9.57
CA CYS A 126 -3.39 4.13 -10.42
C CYS A 126 -3.84 4.37 -11.87
N GLY A 127 -4.88 5.18 -12.08
CA GLY A 127 -5.35 5.58 -13.40
C GLY A 127 -4.43 6.54 -14.16
N LEU A 128 -3.46 7.20 -13.49
CA LEU A 128 -2.51 8.11 -14.14
C LEU A 128 -1.47 7.35 -14.97
N ASP A 129 -0.98 6.22 -14.45
CA ASP A 129 -0.11 5.26 -15.14
C ASP A 129 -0.44 3.83 -14.66
N PRO A 130 -1.17 3.03 -15.46
CA PRO A 130 -1.58 1.68 -15.09
C PRO A 130 -0.42 0.68 -14.88
N THR A 131 0.80 1.03 -15.29
CA THR A 131 1.98 0.19 -15.14
C THR A 131 2.79 0.51 -13.87
N MET A 132 2.54 1.67 -13.27
CA MET A 132 3.25 2.18 -12.09
C MET A 132 2.84 1.39 -10.83
N PRO A 133 3.78 0.67 -10.17
CA PRO A 133 3.48 0.01 -8.91
C PRO A 133 3.22 1.02 -7.81
N ILE A 134 2.04 0.95 -7.20
CA ILE A 134 1.67 1.74 -6.01
C ILE A 134 1.58 0.78 -4.83
N ILE A 135 2.35 1.09 -3.77
CA ILE A 135 2.22 0.46 -2.45
C ILE A 135 1.27 1.33 -1.63
N ALA A 136 0.16 0.77 -1.17
CA ALA A 136 -0.85 1.51 -0.43
C ALA A 136 -0.86 1.20 1.06
N ASP A 137 -1.04 2.24 1.87
CA ASP A 137 -1.46 2.09 3.26
C ASP A 137 -2.89 1.57 3.34
N ALA A 138 -3.13 0.55 4.18
CA ALA A 138 -4.47 0.02 4.44
C ALA A 138 -4.85 0.08 5.93
N ASP A 139 -4.15 0.89 6.73
CA ASP A 139 -4.28 0.94 8.18
C ASP A 139 -4.28 -0.49 8.78
N THR A 140 -5.35 -0.82 9.50
CA THR A 140 -5.58 -2.13 10.12
C THR A 140 -6.47 -3.04 9.25
N GLY A 141 -6.81 -2.62 8.03
CA GLY A 141 -7.72 -3.32 7.12
C GLY A 141 -9.21 -3.02 7.33
N PHE A 142 -9.51 -1.93 8.04
CA PHE A 142 -10.85 -1.34 8.20
C PHE A 142 -11.91 -2.24 8.86
N GLY A 143 -11.50 -3.26 9.61
CA GLY A 143 -12.38 -4.13 10.39
C GLY A 143 -11.80 -5.53 10.58
N GLY A 144 -12.69 -6.53 10.69
CA GLY A 144 -12.31 -7.93 10.80
C GLY A 144 -11.90 -8.58 9.46
N PRO A 145 -11.70 -9.91 9.43
CA PRO A 145 -11.24 -10.66 8.25
C PRO A 145 -12.01 -10.39 6.96
N THR A 146 -13.33 -10.23 7.03
CA THR A 146 -14.18 -9.95 5.86
C THR A 146 -13.95 -8.55 5.29
N MET A 147 -13.69 -7.56 6.15
CA MET A 147 -13.32 -6.21 5.73
C MET A 147 -11.92 -6.17 5.12
N ILE A 148 -10.98 -6.92 5.67
CA ILE A 148 -9.63 -7.08 5.11
C ILE A 148 -9.71 -7.71 3.71
N ALA A 149 -10.50 -8.77 3.56
CA ALA A 149 -10.67 -9.41 2.25
C ALA A 149 -11.29 -8.47 1.22
N ARG A 150 -12.29 -7.68 1.64
CA ARG A 150 -12.88 -6.62 0.81
C ARG A 150 -11.86 -5.54 0.45
N THR A 151 -10.98 -5.17 1.38
CA THR A 151 -9.92 -4.16 1.18
C THR A 151 -8.92 -4.61 0.13
N VAL A 152 -8.36 -5.82 0.29
CA VAL A 152 -7.43 -6.42 -0.69
C VAL A 152 -8.07 -6.50 -2.07
N THR A 153 -9.30 -6.99 -2.15
CA THR A 153 -10.01 -7.13 -3.43
C THR A 153 -10.26 -5.78 -4.09
N LYS A 154 -10.66 -4.76 -3.32
CA LYS A 154 -10.88 -3.41 -3.85
C LYS A 154 -9.59 -2.76 -4.33
N TYR A 155 -8.51 -2.87 -3.58
CA TYR A 155 -7.22 -2.33 -4.00
C TYR A 155 -6.64 -3.02 -5.22
N ALA A 156 -6.68 -4.35 -5.27
CA ALA A 156 -6.24 -5.09 -6.44
C ALA A 156 -7.06 -4.70 -7.69
N ARG A 157 -8.37 -4.50 -7.57
CA ARG A 157 -9.23 -4.01 -8.67
C ARG A 157 -8.92 -2.57 -9.07
N ALA A 158 -8.54 -1.73 -8.12
CA ALA A 158 -8.16 -0.33 -8.38
C ALA A 158 -6.80 -0.20 -9.07
N GLY A 159 -6.01 -1.28 -9.19
CA GLY A 159 -4.68 -1.27 -9.82
C GLY A 159 -3.51 -1.15 -8.85
N VAL A 160 -3.77 -1.16 -7.54
CA VAL A 160 -2.71 -1.13 -6.51
C VAL A 160 -1.84 -2.39 -6.63
N ALA A 161 -0.52 -2.25 -6.45
CA ALA A 161 0.43 -3.36 -6.58
C ALA A 161 0.56 -4.17 -5.28
N GLY A 162 0.41 -3.51 -4.14
CA GLY A 162 0.41 -4.13 -2.83
C GLY A 162 -0.05 -3.18 -1.74
N LEU A 163 -0.33 -3.73 -0.56
CA LEU A 163 -0.71 -2.94 0.60
C LEU A 163 0.02 -3.38 1.86
N HIS A 164 0.05 -2.53 2.88
CA HIS A 164 0.44 -2.93 4.23
C HIS A 164 -0.74 -2.92 5.21
N ILE A 165 -0.76 -3.91 6.11
CA ILE A 165 -1.71 -4.02 7.23
C ILE A 165 -0.93 -4.05 8.54
N GLU A 166 -1.36 -3.24 9.50
CA GLU A 166 -0.70 -3.11 10.80
C GLU A 166 -1.40 -3.80 11.97
N ASP A 167 -0.68 -3.91 13.08
CA ASP A 167 -1.12 -4.56 14.32
C ASP A 167 -1.69 -3.59 15.37
N GLN A 168 -1.99 -2.35 15.00
CA GLN A 168 -2.69 -1.43 15.91
C GLN A 168 -4.16 -1.84 16.14
N VAL A 169 -4.77 -1.32 17.20
CA VAL A 169 -6.24 -1.28 17.33
C VAL A 169 -6.86 -0.49 16.16
N GLN A 170 -8.12 -0.74 15.82
CA GLN A 170 -8.74 -0.11 14.63
C GLN A 170 -8.74 1.42 14.69
N THR A 171 -8.94 2.00 15.88
CA THR A 171 -8.71 3.44 16.15
C THR A 171 -7.22 3.74 16.24
N LYS A 172 -6.50 3.45 15.14
CA LYS A 172 -5.05 3.56 15.03
C LYS A 172 -4.59 5.01 15.12
N ARG A 173 -3.31 5.19 15.41
CA ARG A 173 -2.63 6.49 15.39
C ARG A 173 -1.48 6.44 14.39
N CYS A 174 -1.05 7.60 13.89
CA CYS A 174 0.21 7.69 13.14
C CYS A 174 1.36 7.01 13.91
N GLY A 175 2.13 6.15 13.22
CA GLY A 175 3.18 5.31 13.81
C GLY A 175 4.31 6.08 14.50
N HIS A 176 4.43 7.38 14.21
CA HIS A 176 5.42 8.28 14.82
C HIS A 176 4.88 9.05 16.04
N LEU A 177 3.61 8.91 16.39
CA LEU A 177 3.01 9.49 17.60
C LEU A 177 3.17 8.56 18.83
N LEU A 178 3.08 9.14 20.03
CA LEU A 178 3.06 8.38 21.29
C LEU A 178 1.67 7.79 21.57
N GLY A 179 1.62 6.78 22.46
CA GLY A 179 0.36 6.22 22.97
C GLY A 179 -0.31 5.22 22.03
N LYS A 180 0.47 4.52 21.20
CA LYS A 180 -0.01 3.45 20.33
C LYS A 180 -0.51 2.27 21.15
N GLN A 181 -1.52 1.59 20.62
CA GLN A 181 -2.06 0.35 21.18
C GLN A 181 -2.06 -0.71 20.09
N VAL A 182 -1.47 -1.86 20.38
CA VAL A 182 -1.41 -2.99 19.45
C VAL A 182 -2.30 -4.13 19.93
N VAL A 183 -2.87 -4.87 18.98
CA VAL A 183 -3.69 -6.05 19.25
C VAL A 183 -2.82 -7.26 19.59
N SER A 184 -3.46 -8.37 19.96
CA SER A 184 -2.73 -9.61 20.24
C SER A 184 -2.03 -10.14 18.98
N ARG A 185 -1.04 -11.02 19.17
CA ARG A 185 -0.34 -11.68 18.05
C ARG A 185 -1.33 -12.48 17.18
N GLU A 186 -2.28 -13.15 17.81
CA GLU A 186 -3.30 -13.98 17.15
C GLU A 186 -4.21 -13.13 16.26
N GLU A 187 -4.64 -11.97 16.74
CA GLU A 187 -5.45 -11.06 15.95
C GLU A 187 -4.65 -10.52 14.76
N PHE A 188 -3.42 -10.04 14.98
CA PHE A 188 -2.57 -9.55 13.90
C PHE A 188 -2.33 -10.62 12.82
N VAL A 189 -1.98 -11.84 13.23
CA VAL A 189 -1.81 -12.98 12.31
C VAL A 189 -3.10 -13.30 11.57
N THR A 190 -4.24 -13.22 12.24
CA THR A 190 -5.56 -13.41 11.60
C THR A 190 -5.79 -12.38 10.49
N ARG A 191 -5.36 -11.13 10.69
CA ARG A 191 -5.45 -10.08 9.66
C ARG A 191 -4.59 -10.40 8.44
N ILE A 192 -3.33 -10.79 8.67
CA ILE A 192 -2.41 -11.16 7.58
C ILE A 192 -2.95 -12.36 6.80
N ARG A 193 -3.42 -13.41 7.48
CA ARG A 193 -4.04 -14.58 6.81
C ARG A 193 -5.26 -14.20 6.00
N ALA A 194 -6.13 -13.35 6.53
CA ALA A 194 -7.30 -12.87 5.79
C ALA A 194 -6.89 -12.15 4.50
N ALA A 195 -5.82 -11.36 4.53
CA ALA A 195 -5.32 -10.65 3.36
C ALA A 195 -4.71 -11.60 2.32
N VAL A 196 -3.93 -12.59 2.77
CA VAL A 196 -3.35 -13.65 1.93
C VAL A 196 -4.43 -14.48 1.26
N LEU A 197 -5.43 -14.95 2.02
CA LEU A 197 -6.56 -15.71 1.48
C LEU A 197 -7.36 -14.88 0.46
N ALA A 198 -7.56 -13.60 0.73
CA ALA A 198 -8.25 -12.71 -0.18
C ALA A 198 -7.50 -12.55 -1.51
N ARG A 199 -6.18 -12.31 -1.48
CA ARG A 199 -5.33 -12.30 -2.68
C ARG A 199 -5.47 -13.60 -3.46
N ASP A 200 -5.34 -14.74 -2.77
CA ASP A 200 -5.36 -16.05 -3.42
C ASP A 200 -6.72 -16.38 -4.05
N SER A 201 -7.81 -15.80 -3.52
CA SER A 201 -9.16 -15.92 -4.09
C SER A 201 -9.39 -15.09 -5.36
N ILE A 202 -8.48 -14.17 -5.69
CA ILE A 202 -8.60 -13.37 -6.92
C ILE A 202 -8.28 -14.27 -8.12
N THR A 203 -9.26 -14.40 -9.02
CA THR A 203 -9.15 -15.21 -10.24
C THR A 203 -7.99 -14.77 -11.12
N GLY A 204 -7.37 -15.73 -11.81
CA GLY A 204 -6.18 -15.48 -12.64
C GLY A 204 -4.86 -15.47 -11.87
N GLY A 205 -4.88 -15.71 -10.55
CA GLY A 205 -3.67 -15.92 -9.76
C GLY A 205 -2.92 -14.62 -9.43
N SER A 206 -3.60 -13.65 -8.83
CA SER A 206 -3.06 -12.31 -8.51
C SER A 206 -1.71 -12.31 -7.78
N ASP A 207 -0.75 -11.56 -8.33
CA ASP A 207 0.58 -11.31 -7.76
C ASP A 207 0.61 -10.26 -6.64
N PHE A 208 -0.55 -9.75 -6.23
CA PHE A 208 -0.69 -8.65 -5.26
C PHE A 208 0.17 -8.87 -4.00
N VAL A 209 0.89 -7.84 -3.58
CA VAL A 209 1.86 -7.92 -2.49
C VAL A 209 1.20 -7.58 -1.15
N ILE A 210 1.35 -8.46 -0.17
CA ILE A 210 0.88 -8.27 1.21
C ILE A 210 2.06 -7.95 2.10
N ILE A 211 2.05 -6.76 2.71
CA ILE A 211 3.09 -6.28 3.62
C ILE A 211 2.56 -6.35 5.05
N GLY A 212 3.24 -7.06 5.94
CA GLY A 212 2.91 -7.11 7.35
C GLY A 212 3.64 -6.03 8.13
N ARG A 213 2.91 -5.04 8.66
CA ARG A 213 3.46 -3.93 9.46
C ARG A 213 3.28 -4.19 10.95
N THR A 214 4.29 -3.85 11.75
CA THR A 214 4.14 -3.81 13.22
C THR A 214 4.55 -2.46 13.80
N ASP A 215 3.72 -1.97 14.71
CA ASP A 215 3.92 -0.76 15.50
C ASP A 215 4.33 -1.05 16.95
N SER A 216 4.46 -2.34 17.28
CA SER A 216 4.72 -2.83 18.64
C SER A 216 6.08 -2.45 19.21
N ALA A 217 7.07 -2.09 18.38
CA ALA A 217 8.42 -1.76 18.82
C ALA A 217 8.46 -0.67 19.91
N GLN A 218 7.62 0.36 19.77
CA GLN A 218 7.57 1.48 20.73
C GLN A 218 6.91 1.07 22.06
N VAL A 219 5.98 0.11 22.03
CA VAL A 219 5.09 -0.20 23.16
C VAL A 219 5.54 -1.45 23.92
N LEU A 220 6.02 -2.45 23.18
CA LEU A 220 6.36 -3.79 23.68
C LEU A 220 7.84 -4.17 23.45
N GLY A 221 8.60 -3.31 22.78
CA GLY A 221 10.03 -3.54 22.50
C GLY A 221 10.31 -4.24 21.17
N MET A 222 11.59 -4.23 20.76
CA MET A 222 12.02 -4.70 19.45
C MET A 222 11.93 -6.22 19.28
N ASP A 223 12.19 -6.99 20.34
CA ASP A 223 12.11 -8.45 20.27
C ASP A 223 10.67 -8.92 19.97
N GLU A 224 9.67 -8.26 20.58
CA GLU A 224 8.26 -8.51 20.30
C GLU A 224 7.89 -8.14 18.86
N ALA A 225 8.39 -7.00 18.37
CA ALA A 225 8.16 -6.56 17.00
C ALA A 225 8.73 -7.56 15.97
N ILE A 226 9.95 -8.04 16.19
CA ILE A 226 10.57 -9.07 15.33
C ILE A 226 9.78 -10.38 15.41
N ALA A 227 9.32 -10.80 16.59
CA ALA A 227 8.50 -12.00 16.74
C ALA A 227 7.18 -11.89 15.95
N ARG A 228 6.52 -10.73 15.98
CA ARG A 228 5.31 -10.46 15.19
C ARG A 228 5.57 -10.48 13.69
N LEU A 229 6.68 -9.91 13.24
CA LEU A 229 7.05 -9.93 11.82
C LEU A 229 7.37 -11.34 11.32
N LYS A 230 8.00 -12.19 12.14
CA LYS A 230 8.16 -13.62 11.83
C LYS A 230 6.80 -14.32 11.69
N LEU A 231 5.89 -14.09 12.62
CA LEU A 231 4.53 -14.65 12.55
C LEU A 231 3.76 -14.16 11.31
N ALA A 232 3.92 -12.89 10.93
CA ALA A 232 3.33 -12.36 9.69
C ALA A 232 3.95 -13.01 8.44
N ALA A 233 5.27 -13.19 8.42
CA ALA A 233 5.97 -13.88 7.34
C ALA A 233 5.51 -15.35 7.21
N ASP A 234 5.39 -16.07 8.33
CA ASP A 234 4.88 -17.45 8.39
C ASP A 234 3.42 -17.55 7.95
N ALA A 235 2.63 -16.50 8.21
CA ALA A 235 1.24 -16.37 7.76
C ALA A 235 1.11 -16.00 6.27
N GLY A 236 2.22 -15.75 5.57
CA GLY A 236 2.25 -15.51 4.13
C GLY A 236 2.44 -14.06 3.71
N ALA A 237 2.80 -13.15 4.63
CA ALA A 237 3.24 -11.81 4.25
C ALA A 237 4.49 -11.88 3.35
N ASP A 238 4.49 -11.07 2.30
CA ASP A 238 5.54 -11.02 1.28
C ASP A 238 6.69 -10.10 1.67
N VAL A 239 6.39 -9.09 2.48
CA VAL A 239 7.35 -8.10 3.01
C VAL A 239 7.04 -7.85 4.48
N CYS A 240 8.08 -7.67 5.28
CA CYS A 240 7.95 -7.25 6.67
C CYS A 240 8.23 -5.74 6.79
N PHE A 241 7.34 -5.01 7.44
CA PHE A 241 7.50 -3.58 7.69
C PHE A 241 7.64 -3.33 9.20
N ILE A 242 8.84 -2.91 9.60
CA ILE A 242 9.13 -2.49 10.97
C ILE A 242 8.99 -0.97 11.10
N GLU A 243 8.03 -0.50 11.89
CA GLU A 243 7.85 0.94 12.12
C GLU A 243 8.80 1.47 13.20
N GLY A 244 9.35 2.67 12.98
CA GLY A 244 10.06 3.42 14.01
C GLY A 244 11.45 2.89 14.38
N VAL A 245 12.19 2.36 13.41
CA VAL A 245 13.57 1.89 13.61
C VAL A 245 14.49 3.06 13.95
N LYS A 246 15.04 3.07 15.17
CA LYS A 246 15.78 4.23 15.71
C LYS A 246 17.26 4.31 15.32
N THR A 247 17.87 3.22 14.87
CA THR A 247 19.31 3.18 14.58
C THR A 247 19.62 2.28 13.38
N GLN A 248 20.78 2.51 12.76
CA GLN A 248 21.30 1.67 11.67
C GLN A 248 21.45 0.21 12.09
N GLN A 249 22.06 -0.04 13.25
CA GLN A 249 22.32 -1.39 13.75
C GLN A 249 21.02 -2.19 13.95
N LEU A 250 19.95 -1.49 14.33
CA LEU A 250 18.65 -2.11 14.53
C LEU A 250 17.99 -2.49 13.20
N LEU A 251 18.17 -1.68 12.14
CA LEU A 251 17.70 -2.02 10.81
C LEU A 251 18.47 -3.24 10.27
N GLU A 252 19.79 -3.23 10.34
CA GLU A 252 20.66 -4.33 9.90
C GLU A 252 20.31 -5.64 10.63
N LEU A 253 20.13 -5.58 11.95
CA LEU A 253 19.71 -6.73 12.75
C LEU A 253 18.32 -7.23 12.32
N THR A 254 17.38 -6.33 12.05
CA THR A 254 16.02 -6.71 11.63
C THR A 254 16.05 -7.40 10.27
N VAL A 255 16.77 -6.83 9.30
CA VAL A 255 16.99 -7.41 7.97
C VAL A 255 17.62 -8.80 8.08
N LYS A 256 18.71 -8.93 8.83
CA LYS A 256 19.41 -10.21 9.04
C LYS A 256 18.49 -11.26 9.68
N THR A 257 17.67 -10.85 10.64
CA THR A 257 16.81 -11.76 11.41
C THR A 257 15.58 -12.23 10.64
N LEU A 258 15.09 -11.42 9.71
CA LEU A 258 13.92 -11.73 8.88
C LEU A 258 14.29 -12.34 7.52
N ALA A 259 15.59 -12.36 7.18
CA ALA A 259 16.08 -12.98 5.96
C ALA A 259 15.55 -14.42 5.78
N PRO A 260 15.14 -14.82 4.55
CA PRO A 260 15.29 -14.08 3.29
C PRO A 260 14.14 -13.10 2.99
N LYS A 261 13.24 -12.81 3.95
CA LYS A 261 12.08 -11.95 3.71
C LYS A 261 12.51 -10.49 3.49
N PRO A 262 12.03 -9.82 2.43
CA PRO A 262 12.24 -8.38 2.24
C PRO A 262 11.75 -7.56 3.43
N VAL A 263 12.54 -6.55 3.79
CA VAL A 263 12.19 -5.58 4.84
C VAL A 263 11.93 -4.21 4.22
N LEU A 264 10.82 -3.59 4.62
CA LEU A 264 10.47 -2.21 4.32
C LEU A 264 10.84 -1.32 5.52
N VAL A 265 11.41 -0.14 5.23
CA VAL A 265 11.63 0.92 6.22
C VAL A 265 10.92 2.21 5.80
N ASN A 266 10.38 2.93 6.78
CA ASN A 266 9.73 4.22 6.60
C ASN A 266 10.58 5.33 7.21
N VAL A 267 10.92 6.34 6.41
CA VAL A 267 11.71 7.51 6.81
C VAL A 267 10.81 8.75 6.75
N ILE A 268 10.61 9.36 7.91
CA ILE A 268 9.84 10.60 8.05
C ILE A 268 10.71 11.63 8.76
N SER A 269 10.94 12.79 8.13
CA SER A 269 11.68 13.90 8.72
C SER A 269 11.02 14.39 10.02
N GLY A 270 11.81 14.55 11.08
CA GLY A 270 11.30 14.89 12.42
C GLY A 270 10.63 13.73 13.16
N GLY A 271 10.69 12.51 12.59
CA GLY A 271 10.14 11.28 13.16
C GLY A 271 11.08 10.53 14.11
N LEU A 272 10.72 9.26 14.40
CA LEU A 272 11.50 8.35 15.24
C LEU A 272 12.70 7.75 14.50
N THR A 273 12.54 7.49 13.20
CA THR A 273 13.58 6.96 12.33
C THR A 273 14.56 8.08 11.96
N PRO A 274 15.88 7.88 12.10
CA PRO A 274 16.87 8.81 11.57
C PRO A 274 16.66 9.06 10.07
N SER A 275 17.12 10.21 9.58
CA SER A 275 17.02 10.60 8.17
C SER A 275 17.98 9.80 7.28
N PHE A 276 17.74 8.48 7.16
CA PHE A 276 18.45 7.61 6.25
C PHE A 276 18.17 8.02 4.79
N THR A 277 19.19 8.02 3.95
CA THR A 277 19.02 8.07 2.50
C THR A 277 18.59 6.70 1.96
N SER A 278 18.10 6.64 0.73
CA SER A 278 17.83 5.37 0.06
C SER A 278 19.09 4.50 -0.08
N LYS A 279 20.26 5.12 -0.29
CA LYS A 279 21.55 4.41 -0.35
C LYS A 279 21.94 3.82 1.01
N ASP A 280 21.69 4.54 2.10
CA ASP A 280 21.96 4.01 3.45
C ASP A 280 21.05 2.82 3.74
N ALA A 281 19.75 2.94 3.46
CA ALA A 281 18.78 1.85 3.62
C ALA A 281 19.15 0.61 2.79
N GLU A 282 19.60 0.81 1.55
CA GLU A 282 20.06 -0.27 0.69
C GLU A 282 21.32 -0.96 1.25
N ALA A 283 22.30 -0.17 1.71
CA ALA A 283 23.52 -0.69 2.31
C ALA A 283 23.25 -1.51 3.59
N MET A 284 22.21 -1.12 4.35
CA MET A 284 21.71 -1.86 5.52
C MET A 284 20.89 -3.11 5.15
N GLY A 285 20.60 -3.31 3.86
CA GLY A 285 19.88 -4.48 3.32
C GLY A 285 18.35 -4.35 3.32
N ALA A 286 17.80 -3.15 3.56
CA ALA A 286 16.38 -2.92 3.34
C ALA A 286 16.04 -3.01 1.84
N LYS A 287 14.85 -3.54 1.54
CA LYS A 287 14.43 -3.78 0.15
C LYS A 287 13.48 -2.72 -0.38
N ILE A 288 12.69 -2.11 0.50
CA ILE A 288 11.83 -0.97 0.19
C ILE A 288 12.13 0.15 1.18
N ILE A 289 12.21 1.38 0.69
CA ILE A 289 12.18 2.60 1.50
C ILE A 289 11.02 3.48 1.04
N ILE A 290 10.23 3.96 2.01
CA ILE A 290 9.17 4.93 1.77
C ILE A 290 9.46 6.25 2.49
N PHE A 291 9.04 7.35 1.86
CA PHE A 291 9.09 8.70 2.42
C PHE A 291 7.68 9.25 2.54
N SER A 292 6.97 8.84 3.58
CA SER A 292 5.50 8.95 3.66
C SER A 292 4.92 10.36 3.46
N LEU A 293 5.65 11.41 3.84
CA LEU A 293 5.20 12.81 3.78
C LEU A 293 6.02 13.65 2.77
N ALA A 294 6.69 12.99 1.82
CA ALA A 294 7.59 13.64 0.87
C ALA A 294 6.90 14.72 0.03
N SER A 295 5.63 14.54 -0.34
CA SER A 295 4.86 15.55 -1.08
C SER A 295 4.12 16.53 -0.16
N CYS A 296 3.33 16.01 0.79
CA CYS A 296 2.32 16.81 1.47
C CYS A 296 2.91 17.88 2.40
N VAL A 297 4.06 17.62 3.05
CA VAL A 297 4.70 18.61 3.92
C VAL A 297 5.23 19.80 3.11
N PRO A 298 6.03 19.60 2.04
CA PRO A 298 6.39 20.69 1.13
C PRO A 298 5.19 21.43 0.54
N MET A 299 4.14 20.72 0.13
CA MET A 299 2.91 21.34 -0.37
C MET A 299 2.27 22.27 0.66
N VAL A 300 2.16 21.86 1.92
CA VAL A 300 1.62 22.72 2.99
C VAL A 300 2.46 23.99 3.16
N HIS A 301 3.79 23.89 3.12
CA HIS A 301 4.65 25.06 3.20
C HIS A 301 4.44 26.01 2.02
N ALA A 302 4.42 25.49 0.79
CA ALA A 302 4.24 26.27 -0.43
C ALA A 302 2.85 26.94 -0.48
N VAL A 303 1.79 26.19 -0.20
CA VAL A 303 0.41 26.70 -0.19
C VAL A 303 0.24 27.76 0.91
N ARG A 304 0.79 27.56 2.11
CA ARG A 304 0.74 28.59 3.17
C ARG A 304 1.44 29.88 2.74
N ALA A 305 2.61 29.79 2.10
CA ALA A 305 3.32 30.95 1.61
C ALA A 305 2.51 31.68 0.52
N ALA A 306 1.93 30.93 -0.44
CA ALA A 306 1.11 31.48 -1.51
C ALA A 306 -0.15 32.16 -0.98
N MET A 307 -0.89 31.52 -0.06
CA MET A 307 -2.11 32.10 0.53
C MET A 307 -1.81 33.36 1.35
N LYS A 308 -0.68 33.38 2.07
CA LYS A 308 -0.22 34.57 2.79
C LYS A 308 0.10 35.70 1.81
N SER A 309 0.89 35.43 0.78
CA SER A 309 1.25 36.42 -0.26
C SER A 309 0.01 36.99 -0.94
N LEU A 310 -0.94 36.14 -1.33
CA LEU A 310 -2.19 36.57 -1.96
C LEU A 310 -3.01 37.47 -1.03
N LYS A 311 -3.09 37.12 0.26
CA LYS A 311 -3.82 37.94 1.24
C LYS A 311 -3.19 39.31 1.45
N GLU A 312 -1.86 39.40 1.41
CA GLU A 312 -1.10 40.64 1.63
C GLU A 312 -1.05 41.54 0.38
N THR A 313 -0.92 40.95 -0.81
CA THR A 313 -0.64 41.68 -2.05
C THR A 313 -1.83 41.80 -2.99
N GLY A 314 -2.86 40.96 -2.83
CA GLY A 314 -4.01 40.89 -3.74
C GLY A 314 -3.74 40.20 -5.08
N THR A 315 -2.57 39.56 -5.25
CA THR A 315 -2.20 38.82 -6.46
C THR A 315 -1.41 37.54 -6.14
N ASP A 316 -1.47 36.55 -7.02
CA ASP A 316 -0.72 35.29 -6.97
C ASP A 316 0.53 35.30 -7.87
N PHE A 317 0.79 36.40 -8.59
CA PHE A 317 1.84 36.51 -9.61
C PHE A 317 3.22 36.02 -9.15
N SER A 318 3.62 36.38 -7.92
CA SER A 318 4.90 35.93 -7.34
C SER A 318 4.92 34.43 -7.01
N SER A 319 3.78 33.87 -6.60
CA SER A 319 3.66 32.46 -6.18
C SER A 319 3.55 31.52 -7.38
N ALA A 320 2.97 32.00 -8.48
CA ALA A 320 2.90 31.25 -9.74
C ALA A 320 4.28 31.04 -10.39
N GLN A 321 5.27 31.88 -10.05
CA GLN A 321 6.65 31.78 -10.58
C GLN A 321 6.71 31.68 -12.11
N GLY A 322 5.81 32.39 -12.80
CA GLY A 322 5.73 32.39 -14.26
C GLY A 322 5.03 31.17 -14.87
N MET A 323 4.55 30.22 -14.06
CA MET A 323 3.73 29.10 -14.53
C MET A 323 2.31 29.57 -14.82
N GLY A 324 1.91 29.53 -16.10
CA GLY A 324 0.54 29.76 -16.53
C GLY A 324 -0.31 28.48 -16.51
N PRO A 325 -1.60 28.59 -16.90
CA PRO A 325 -2.50 27.44 -16.95
C PRO A 325 -2.03 26.33 -17.89
N ARG A 326 -1.41 26.67 -19.02
CA ARG A 326 -0.92 25.68 -19.99
C ARG A 326 0.20 24.86 -19.38
N GLU A 327 1.23 25.51 -18.85
CA GLU A 327 2.39 24.86 -18.25
C GLU A 327 1.96 23.98 -17.07
N PHE A 328 1.01 24.46 -16.26
CA PHE A 328 0.41 23.65 -15.20
C PHE A 328 -0.28 22.39 -15.77
N PHE A 329 -1.09 22.52 -16.82
CA PHE A 329 -1.78 21.38 -17.41
C PHE A 329 -0.84 20.42 -18.15
N GLU A 330 0.29 20.88 -18.69
CA GLU A 330 1.33 20.02 -19.25
C GLU A 330 1.85 19.04 -18.19
N VAL A 331 2.11 19.50 -16.96
CA VAL A 331 2.44 18.61 -15.82
C VAL A 331 1.29 17.65 -15.49
N MET A 332 0.04 18.09 -15.67
CA MET A 332 -1.16 17.26 -15.42
C MET A 332 -1.50 16.28 -16.55
N GLY A 333 -0.71 16.24 -17.63
CA GLY A 333 -0.86 15.32 -18.74
C GLY A 333 -1.69 15.86 -19.91
N LEU A 334 -1.63 17.17 -20.15
CA LEU A 334 -2.30 17.83 -21.29
C LEU A 334 -1.88 17.19 -22.61
N CYS A 335 -0.57 16.97 -22.81
CA CYS A 335 -0.04 16.46 -24.06
C CYS A 335 -0.59 15.07 -24.41
N GLU A 336 -0.73 14.19 -23.42
CA GLU A 336 -1.29 12.84 -23.57
C GLU A 336 -2.77 12.90 -23.93
N ALA A 337 -3.52 13.80 -23.31
CA ALA A 337 -4.94 14.01 -23.62
C ALA A 337 -5.15 14.54 -25.05
N VAL A 338 -4.37 15.54 -25.46
CA VAL A 338 -4.41 16.09 -26.83
C VAL A 338 -3.99 15.04 -27.85
N TYR A 339 -2.93 14.27 -27.55
CA TYR A 339 -2.47 13.19 -28.41
C TYR A 339 -3.54 12.11 -28.59
N LEU A 340 -4.24 11.71 -27.51
CA LEU A 340 -5.32 10.74 -27.57
C LEU A 340 -6.49 11.23 -28.43
N ASP A 341 -6.95 12.47 -28.23
CA ASP A 341 -8.02 13.09 -29.04
C ASP A 341 -7.64 13.06 -30.53
N SER A 342 -6.44 13.54 -30.86
CA SER A 342 -5.95 13.55 -32.24
C SER A 342 -5.85 12.15 -32.85
N LYS A 343 -5.35 11.17 -32.09
CA LYS A 343 -5.25 9.77 -32.55
C LYS A 343 -6.61 9.10 -32.73
N ALA A 344 -7.62 9.52 -31.97
CA ALA A 344 -9.00 9.09 -32.15
C ALA A 344 -9.70 9.76 -33.35
N GLY A 345 -9.03 10.69 -34.06
CA GLY A 345 -9.61 11.49 -35.14
C GLY A 345 -10.36 12.72 -34.65
N GLY A 346 -10.26 13.04 -33.37
CA GLY A 346 -10.75 14.29 -32.79
C GLY A 346 -9.92 15.48 -33.21
N SER A 347 -10.55 16.66 -33.15
CA SER A 347 -9.90 17.93 -33.42
C SER A 347 -10.22 18.98 -32.35
N ALA A 348 -10.70 18.55 -31.19
CA ALA A 348 -11.19 19.44 -30.14
C ALA A 348 -10.07 20.31 -29.55
N PHE A 349 -8.83 19.82 -29.61
CA PHE A 349 -7.69 20.45 -28.96
C PHE A 349 -6.56 20.85 -29.92
N VAL A 350 -6.82 20.90 -31.24
CA VAL A 350 -5.79 21.21 -32.26
C VAL A 350 -5.16 22.60 -32.08
N SER A 351 -5.88 23.53 -31.45
CA SER A 351 -5.42 24.91 -31.21
C SER A 351 -4.68 25.11 -29.88
N ILE A 352 -4.54 24.06 -29.06
CA ILE A 352 -3.83 24.11 -27.77
C ILE A 352 -2.36 23.79 -28.03
#